data_AF-A0A124HF51-F1
#
_entry.id   AF-A0A124HF51-F1
#
_cell.length_a   1.000
_cell.length_b   1.000
_cell.length_c   1.000
_cell.angle_alpha   90.00
_cell.angle_beta   90.00
_cell.angle_gamma   90.00
#
_symmetry.space_group_name_H-M   'P 1'
#
loop_
_entity.id
_entity.type
_entity.pdbx_description
1 polymer ?
#
loop_
_entity_poly.entity_id
_entity_poly.type
_entity_poly.pdbx_seq_one_letter_code
_entity_poly.pdbx_strand_id
1 'polypeptide(L)' 'MTGRPTTGEARIRLRQRAAELYIAGCTIESTAQQISRSYGCTRTLILEAGVRMRKPGNPRLGSLR' A
#
# COMPACT_ATOMS: atom_id res chain seq x y z
N MET A 1 -27.19 -12.21 16.30
CA MET A 1 -25.73 -12.15 16.54
C MET A 1 -25.09 -12.75 15.30
N THR A 2 -24.30 -12.09 14.45
CA THR A 2 -23.38 -10.95 14.56
C THR A 2 -23.36 -10.21 13.22
N GLY A 3 -23.29 -8.87 13.27
CA GLY A 3 -23.27 -8.01 12.08
C GLY A 3 -22.10 -8.34 11.17
N ARG A 4 -22.35 -8.32 9.85
CA ARG A 4 -21.30 -8.35 8.83
C ARG A 4 -20.32 -7.22 9.15
N PRO A 5 -18.99 -7.44 9.19
CA PRO A 5 -18.06 -6.34 9.27
C PRO A 5 -18.25 -5.53 8.00
N THR A 6 -18.95 -4.41 8.18
CA THR A 6 -19.21 -3.38 7.21
C THR A 6 -17.88 -2.96 6.62
N THR A 7 -17.87 -2.78 5.31
CA THR A 7 -16.75 -2.48 4.41
C THR A 7 -15.67 -1.54 4.99
N GLY A 8 -16.01 -0.68 5.96
CA GLY A 8 -15.09 0.18 6.72
C GLY A 8 -14.02 -0.56 7.52
N GLU A 9 -14.35 -1.57 8.35
CA GLU A 9 -13.33 -2.24 9.18
C GLU A 9 -12.31 -3.01 8.33
N ALA A 10 -12.80 -3.71 7.30
CA ALA A 10 -11.93 -4.40 6.36
C ALA A 10 -10.99 -3.42 5.64
N ARG A 11 -11.49 -2.23 5.30
CA ARG A 11 -10.69 -1.16 4.70
C ARG A 11 -9.67 -0.58 5.67
N ILE A 12 -10.01 -0.41 6.94
CA ILE A 12 -9.08 0.05 7.99
C ILE A 12 -7.93 -0.94 8.15
N ARG A 13 -8.24 -2.25 8.24
CA ARG A 13 -7.22 -3.31 8.33
C ARG A 13 -6.31 -3.34 7.10
N LEU A 14 -6.87 -3.23 5.90
CA LEU A 14 -6.09 -3.15 4.65
C LEU A 14 -5.18 -1.92 4.61
N ARG A 15 -5.69 -0.76 5.05
CA ARG A 15 -4.94 0.49 5.13
C ARG A 15 -3.74 0.36 6.06
N GLN A 16 -3.95 -0.15 7.27
CA GLN A 16 -2.87 -0.40 8.23
C GLN A 16 -1.84 -1.37 7.67
N ARG A 17 -2.28 -2.49 7.09
CA ARG A 17 -1.36 -3.49 6.54
C ARG A 17 -0.53 -2.95 5.39
N ALA A 18 -1.13 -2.16 4.49
CA ALA A 18 -0.41 -1.54 3.39
C ALA A 18 0.65 -0.53 3.89
N ALA A 19 0.32 0.24 4.93
CA ALA A 19 1.25 1.19 5.55
C ALA A 19 2.43 0.48 6.24
N GLU A 20 2.17 -0.57 7.01
CA GLU A 20 3.20 -1.38 7.69
C GLU A 20 4.21 -1.94 6.68
N LEU A 21 3.72 -2.57 5.61
CA LEU A 21 4.56 -3.16 4.57
C LEU A 21 5.42 -2.09 3.88
N TYR A 22 4.84 -0.94 3.57
CA TYR A 22 5.58 0.15 2.94
C TYR A 22 6.65 0.76 3.88
N ILE A 23 6.30 0.96 5.15
CA ILE A 23 7.23 1.48 6.18
C ILE A 23 8.38 0.48 6.40
N ALA A 24 8.11 -0.83 6.38
CA ALA A 24 9.11 -1.88 6.44
C ALA A 24 10.06 -1.90 5.23
N GLY A 25 9.78 -1.09 4.20
CA GLY A 25 10.64 -0.92 3.03
C GLY A 25 10.19 -1.70 1.81
N CYS A 26 9.04 -2.37 1.84
CA CYS A 26 8.47 -2.99 0.65
C CYS A 26 8.11 -1.93 -0.40
N THR A 27 8.23 -2.28 -1.68
CA THR A 27 7.71 -1.46 -2.76
C THR A 27 6.18 -1.49 -2.77
N ILE A 28 5.55 -0.52 -3.43
CA ILE A 28 4.09 -0.50 -3.59
C ILE A 28 3.61 -1.75 -4.33
N GLU A 29 4.37 -2.24 -5.31
CA GLU A 29 4.08 -3.46 -6.04
C GLU A 29 4.13 -4.72 -5.16
N SER A 30 5.21 -4.90 -4.39
CA SER A 30 5.32 -6.03 -3.46
C SER A 30 4.23 -5.99 -2.40
N THR A 31 3.92 -4.79 -1.88
CA THR A 31 2.82 -4.59 -0.94
C THR A 31 1.48 -5.00 -1.56
N ALA A 32 1.24 -4.60 -2.81
CA ALA A 32 0.01 -4.89 -3.55
C ALA A 32 -0.19 -6.40 -3.78
N GLN A 33 0.89 -7.11 -4.12
CA GLN A 33 0.86 -8.57 -4.23
C GLN A 33 0.52 -9.24 -2.90
N GLN A 34 1.12 -8.79 -1.80
CA GLN A 34 0.90 -9.36 -0.46
C GLN A 34 -0.53 -9.16 0.06
N ILE A 35 -1.19 -8.06 -0.32
CA ILE A 35 -2.60 -7.80 0.06
C ILE A 35 -3.60 -8.19 -1.02
N SER A 36 -3.14 -8.80 -2.12
CA SER A 36 -3.93 -9.14 -3.32
C SER A 36 -4.78 -7.96 -3.83
N ARG A 37 -4.18 -6.78 -3.93
CA ARG A 37 -4.82 -5.57 -4.48
C ARG A 37 -4.03 -5.02 -5.66
N SER A 38 -4.71 -4.22 -6.47
CA SER A 38 -4.07 -3.50 -7.57
C SER A 38 -3.15 -2.40 -7.04
N TYR A 39 -2.08 -2.11 -7.77
CA TYR A 39 -1.13 -1.04 -7.45
C TYR A 39 -1.81 0.29 -7.09
N GLY A 40 -2.78 0.73 -7.89
CA GLY A 40 -3.51 1.98 -7.66
C GLY A 40 -4.29 1.97 -6.34
N CYS A 41 -4.94 0.86 -6.00
CA CYS A 41 -5.66 0.70 -4.74
C CYS A 41 -4.69 0.74 -3.55
N THR A 42 -3.59 -0.01 -3.62
CA THR A 42 -2.55 -0.03 -2.60
C THR A 42 -1.92 1.35 -2.40
N ARG A 43 -1.63 2.08 -3.49
CA ARG A 43 -1.10 3.45 -3.43
C ARG A 43 -2.06 4.39 -2.71
N THR A 44 -3.36 4.31 -3.00
CA THR A 44 -4.39 5.10 -2.30
C THR A 44 -4.45 4.73 -0.82
N LEU A 45 -4.41 3.44 -0.48
CA LEU A 45 -4.43 2.99 0.93
C LEU A 45 -3.20 3.51 1.71
N ILE A 46 -2.01 3.48 1.12
CA ILE A 46 -0.78 4.00 1.74
C ILE A 46 -0.88 5.52 1.95
N LEU A 47 -1.41 6.24 0.97
CA LEU A 47 -1.66 7.69 1.08
C LEU A 47 -2.69 8.01 2.17
N GLU A 48 -3.81 7.28 2.21
CA GLU A 48 -4.85 7.42 3.22
C GLU A 48 -4.36 7.06 4.63
N ALA A 49 -3.32 6.24 4.73
CA ALA A 49 -2.63 5.96 6.00
C ALA A 49 -1.75 7.13 6.47
N GLY A 50 -1.58 8.18 5.67
CA GLY A 50 -0.74 9.34 5.98
C GLY A 50 0.76 9.09 5.72
N VAL A 51 1.11 8.00 5.03
CA VAL A 51 2.51 7.67 4.75
C VAL A 51 3.03 8.57 3.63
N ARG A 52 4.11 9.31 3.91
CA ARG A 52 4.80 10.10 2.88
C ARG A 52 5.47 9.16 1.90
N MET A 53 4.95 9.08 0.68
CA MET A 53 5.56 8.28 -0.36
C MET A 53 6.98 8.78 -0.67
N ARG A 54 7.92 7.84 -0.73
CA ARG A 54 9.25 8.07 -1.28
C ARG A 54 9.09 8.61 -2.69
N LYS A 55 9.90 9.62 -3.06
CA LYS A 55 9.91 10.14 -4.44
C LYS A 55 9.97 8.94 -5.40
N PRO A 56 9.11 8.86 -6.42
CA PRO A 56 9.24 7.81 -7.42
C PRO A 56 10.67 7.89 -7.93
N GLY A 57 11.43 6.80 -7.72
CA GLY A 57 12.76 6.68 -8.29
C GLY A 57 12.59 6.87 -9.78
N ASN A 58 13.20 7.92 -10.34
CA ASN A 58 13.08 8.23 -11.75
C ASN A 58 13.55 7.00 -12.53
N PRO A 59 12.66 6.26 -13.22
CA PRO A 59 13.07 5.03 -13.90
C PRO A 59 14.05 5.32 -15.05
N ARG A 60 14.23 6.60 -15.40
CA ARG A 60 15.15 7.07 -16.45
C ARG A 60 16.58 7.34 -15.96
N LEU A 61 16.90 7.12 -14.67
CA LEU A 61 18.21 7.48 -14.09
C LEU A 61 18.98 6.28 -13.51
N GLY A 62 18.78 5.07 -14.04
CA GLY A 62 19.32 3.84 -13.44
C GLY A 62 19.71 2.73 -14.40
N SER A 63 20.09 3.04 -15.64
CA SER A 63 20.65 2.04 -16.59
C SER A 63 22.01 2.46 -17.17
N LEU A 64 22.88 3.02 -16.35
CA LEU A 64 24.33 2.95 -16.54
C LEU A 64 24.95 2.27 -15.31
N ARG A 65 24.83 0.94 -15.25
CA ARG A 65 25.86 0.08 -14.65
C ARG A 65 25.65 -1.37 -15.05
#